data_AF-A0A656GPK7-F1
#
_entry.id   AF-A0A656GPK7-F1
#
_cell.length_a   1.000
_cell.length_b   1.000
_cell.length_c   1.000
_cell.angle_alpha   90.00
_cell.angle_beta   90.00
_cell.angle_gamma   90.00
#
_symmetry.space_group_name_H-M   'P 1'
#
loop_
_entity.id
_entity.type
_entity.pdbx_description
1 polymer ?
#
loop_
_entity_poly.entity_id
_entity_poly.type
_entity_poly.pdbx_seq_one_letter_code
_entity_poly.pdbx_strand_id
1 'polypeptide(L)' 'MRVLIAEHDYHVYTQFLRKAAPDLEVFSTGDSAELSRMASDCPVWLGQPDLMANLLRQGHKPQWLQSTWAGITPLLA' A
#
# COMPACT_ATOMS: atom_id res chain seq x y z
N MET A 1 -11.07 -6.06 -7.21
CA MET A 1 -9.75 -5.43 -7.50
C MET A 1 -8.96 -5.40 -6.20
N ARG A 2 -7.66 -5.75 -6.23
CA ARG A 2 -6.83 -5.91 -5.02
C ARG A 2 -6.09 -4.61 -4.69
N VAL A 3 -6.22 -4.13 -3.45
CA VAL A 3 -5.56 -2.93 -2.94
C VAL A 3 -4.67 -3.30 -1.78
N LEU A 4 -3.39 -2.95 -1.85
CA LEU A 4 -2.46 -3.04 -0.72
C LEU A 4 -2.47 -1.74 0.09
N ILE A 5 -2.55 -1.85 1.40
CA ILE A 5 -2.34 -0.73 2.33
C ILE A 5 -0.98 -0.92 3.02
N ALA A 6 -0.05 -0.03 2.69
CA ALA A 6 1.30 0.04 3.29
C ALA A 6 1.37 1.25 4.22
N GLU A 7 0.80 1.12 5.42
CA GLU A 7 0.69 2.21 6.40
C GLU A 7 0.75 1.65 7.84
N HIS A 8 1.33 2.38 8.79
CA HIS A 8 1.31 2.10 10.22
C HIS A 8 -0.12 2.02 10.77
N ASP A 9 -0.98 2.98 10.42
CA ASP A 9 -2.39 3.01 10.80
C ASP A 9 -3.29 2.19 9.84
N TYR A 10 -2.76 1.13 9.22
CA TYR A 10 -3.45 0.35 8.19
C TYR A 10 -4.84 -0.15 8.61
N HIS A 11 -5.05 -0.42 9.90
CA HIS A 11 -6.33 -0.89 10.44
C HIS A 11 -7.46 0.14 10.21
N VAL A 12 -7.17 1.43 10.39
CA VAL A 12 -8.13 2.53 10.16
C VAL A 12 -8.46 2.64 8.68
N TYR A 13 -7.45 2.68 7.82
CA TYR A 13 -7.64 2.78 6.37
C TYR A 13 -8.37 1.57 5.80
N THR A 14 -8.07 0.36 6.31
CA THR A 14 -8.76 -0.87 5.90
C THR A 14 -10.24 -0.81 6.23
N GLN A 15 -10.60 -0.32 7.43
CA GLN A 15 -11.99 -0.15 7.83
C GLN A 15 -12.71 0.86 6.92
N PHE A 16 -12.11 2.02 6.65
CA PHE A 16 -12.71 3.03 5.78
C PHE A 16 -12.87 2.54 4.35
N LEU A 17 -11.85 1.89 3.80
CA LEU A 17 -11.88 1.44 2.41
C LEU A 17 -12.91 0.33 2.20
N ARG A 18 -13.01 -0.64 3.14
CA ARG A 18 -14.04 -1.69 3.10
C ARG A 18 -15.46 -1.12 3.20
N LYS A 19 -15.65 -0.03 3.96
CA LYS A 19 -16.94 0.64 4.08
C LYS A 19 -17.30 1.43 2.82
N ALA A 20 -16.34 2.14 2.25
CA ALA A 20 -16.56 3.02 1.10
C ALA A 20 -16.65 2.26 -0.23
N ALA A 21 -15.91 1.15 -0.36
CA ALA A 21 -15.81 0.36 -1.57
C ALA A 21 -15.73 -1.14 -1.19
N PRO A 22 -16.86 -1.77 -0.85
CA PRO A 22 -16.91 -3.16 -0.38
C PRO A 22 -16.46 -4.19 -1.43
N ASP A 23 -16.49 -3.84 -2.72
CA ASP A 23 -16.05 -4.70 -3.82
C ASP A 23 -14.51 -4.76 -3.97
N LEU A 24 -13.77 -3.98 -3.18
CA LEU A 24 -12.31 -4.02 -3.14
C LEU A 24 -11.82 -5.11 -2.18
N GLU A 25 -10.87 -5.90 -2.65
CA GLU A 25 -10.13 -6.83 -1.81
C GLU A 25 -8.97 -6.07 -1.17
N VAL A 26 -9.14 -5.72 0.10
CA VAL A 26 -8.16 -4.91 0.85
C VAL A 26 -7.19 -5.81 1.60
N PHE A 27 -5.91 -5.65 1.27
CA PHE A 27 -4.77 -6.34 1.85
C PHE A 27 -3.95 -5.37 2.70
N SER A 28 -3.68 -5.72 3.94
CA SER A 28 -2.94 -4.87 4.88
C SER A 28 -2.28 -5.73 5.95
N THR A 29 -1.07 -5.36 6.38
CA THR A 29 -0.35 -6.06 7.44
C THR A 29 0.64 -5.11 8.12
N GLY A 30 0.95 -5.36 9.39
CA GLY A 30 2.02 -4.68 10.12
C GLY A 30 3.40 -5.32 9.94
N ASP A 31 3.47 -6.48 9.28
CA ASP A 31 4.72 -7.20 9.01
C ASP A 31 5.28 -6.83 7.64
N SER A 32 6.53 -6.35 7.60
CA SER A 32 7.20 -5.91 6.37
C SER A 32 7.47 -7.05 5.38
N ALA A 33 7.72 -8.27 5.85
CA ALA A 33 7.92 -9.45 5.01
C ALA A 33 6.61 -9.90 4.37
N GLU A 34 5.51 -9.88 5.13
CA GLU A 34 4.17 -10.11 4.56
C GLU A 34 3.78 -9.03 3.56
N LEU A 35 4.02 -7.75 3.90
CA LEU A 35 3.70 -6.63 3.03
C LEU A 35 4.37 -6.78 1.66
N SER A 36 5.63 -7.18 1.64
CA SER A 36 6.37 -7.46 0.41
C SER A 36 5.77 -8.62 -0.39
N ARG A 37 5.37 -9.72 0.26
CA ARG A 37 4.71 -10.84 -0.42
C ARG A 37 3.38 -10.44 -1.06
N MET A 38 2.60 -9.62 -0.36
CA MET A 38 1.28 -9.16 -0.84
C MET A 38 1.41 -8.12 -1.97
N ALA A 39 2.52 -7.37 -2.02
CA ALA A 39 2.76 -6.32 -3.00
C ALA A 39 2.83 -6.81 -4.45
N SER A 40 3.38 -8.00 -4.71
CA SER A 40 3.44 -8.59 -6.06
C SER A 40 2.06 -8.82 -6.68
N ASP A 41 1.06 -8.95 -5.82
CA ASP A 41 -0.26 -9.46 -6.11
C ASP A 41 -1.32 -8.36 -6.16
N CYS A 42 -0.94 -7.14 -5.76
CA CYS A 42 -1.83 -5.98 -5.63
C CYS A 42 -1.46 -4.91 -6.67
N PRO A 43 -2.31 -4.64 -7.68
CA PRO A 43 -2.03 -3.64 -8.70
C PRO A 43 -2.17 -2.19 -8.17
N VAL A 44 -2.86 -1.97 -7.06
CA VAL A 44 -3.08 -0.64 -6.47
C VAL A 44 -2.54 -0.61 -5.06
N TRP A 45 -1.72 0.39 -4.74
CA TRP A 45 -1.20 0.61 -3.39
C TRP A 45 -1.66 1.96 -2.83
N LEU A 46 -1.98 1.96 -1.54
CA LEU A 46 -2.25 3.14 -0.73
C LEU A 46 -1.32 3.10 0.48
N GLY A 47 -0.50 4.13 0.72
CA GLY A 47 0.42 4.05 1.85
C GLY A 47 1.36 5.22 2.03
N GLN A 48 2.26 5.06 2.99
CA GLN A 48 3.32 6.05 3.24
C GLN A 48 4.44 5.92 2.21
N PRO A 49 4.96 7.05 1.69
CA PRO A 49 6.05 7.08 0.72
C PRO A 49 7.27 6.24 1.09
N ASP A 50 7.68 6.23 2.35
CA ASP A 50 8.85 5.49 2.82
C ASP A 50 8.65 3.96 2.79
N LEU A 51 7.50 3.47 3.25
CA LEU A 51 7.13 2.06 3.15
C LEU A 51 6.97 1.62 1.69
N MET A 52 6.30 2.43 0.87
CA MET A 52 6.14 2.14 -0.55
C MET A 52 7.46 2.18 -1.31
N ALA A 53 8.37 3.10 -0.99
CA ALA A 53 9.71 3.15 -1.57
C ALA A 53 10.53 1.88 -1.27
N ASN A 54 10.37 1.28 -0.08
CA ASN A 54 10.98 -0.01 0.23
C ASN A 54 10.47 -1.11 -0.73
N LEU A 55 9.16 -1.15 -1.00
CA LEU A 55 8.55 -2.14 -1.91
C LEU A 55 9.01 -1.91 -3.36
N LEU A 56 9.04 -0.66 -3.83
CA LEU A 56 9.52 -0.33 -5.18
C LEU A 56 10.98 -0.74 -5.38
N ARG A 57 11.85 -0.50 -4.39
CA ARG A 57 13.27 -0.92 -4.43
C ARG A 57 13.45 -2.44 -4.44
N GLN A 58 12.48 -3.20 -3.95
CA GLN A 58 12.47 -4.67 -4.05
C GLN A 58 12.03 -5.17 -5.43
N GLY A 59 11.71 -4.26 -6.37
CA GLY A 59 11.36 -4.59 -7.76
C GLY A 59 9.87 -4.71 -8.02
N HIS A 60 9.02 -4.51 -7.01
CA HIS A 60 7.58 -4.52 -7.16
C HIS A 60 7.10 -3.29 -7.96
N LYS A 61 6.10 -3.46 -8.82
CA LYS A 61 5.61 -2.42 -9.73
C LYS A 61 4.07 -2.37 -9.73
N PRO A 62 3.46 -1.53 -8.87
CA PRO A 62 2.02 -1.34 -8.91
C PRO A 62 1.62 -0.60 -10.19
N GLN A 63 0.38 -0.79 -10.62
CA GLN A 63 -0.22 0.00 -11.69
C GLN A 63 -0.60 1.41 -11.20
N TRP A 64 -0.97 1.53 -9.91
CA TRP A 64 -1.29 2.81 -9.29
C TRP A 64 -0.79 2.85 -7.83
N LEU A 65 -0.21 3.97 -7.45
CA LEU A 65 0.33 4.23 -6.13
C LEU A 65 -0.25 5.56 -5.61
N GLN A 66 -0.91 5.51 -4.46
CA GLN A 66 -1.49 6.66 -3.77
C GLN A 66 -0.76 6.91 -2.45
N SER A 67 -0.14 8.08 -2.33
CA SER A 67 0.51 8.51 -1.08
C SER A 67 -0.51 8.99 -0.05
N THR A 68 -0.30 8.62 1.22
CA THR A 68 -1.00 9.21 2.37
C THR A 68 -0.36 10.51 2.86
N TRP A 69 0.90 10.78 2.48
CA TRP A 69 1.59 12.03 2.79
C TRP A 69 1.50 13.02 1.64
N ALA A 70 1.58 14.31 1.96
CA ALA A 70 1.74 15.37 0.97
C ALA A 70 3.13 15.37 0.31
N GLY A 71 4.18 15.05 1.09
CA GLY A 71 5.56 14.98 0.59
C GLY A 71 5.86 13.62 -0.03
N ILE A 72 6.51 13.62 -1.20
CA ILE A 72 6.82 12.40 -1.97
C ILE A 72 8.32 12.11 -2.08
N THR A 73 9.18 12.85 -1.39
CA THR A 73 10.64 12.74 -1.51
C THR A 73 11.18 11.30 -1.44
N PRO A 74 10.66 10.39 -0.57
CA PRO A 74 11.13 9.01 -0.55
C PRO A 74 10.91 8.22 -1.85
N LEU A 75 9.97 8.64 -2.70
CA LEU A 75 9.63 8.00 -3.98
C LEU A 75 10.45 8.51 -5.17
N LEU A 76 11.30 9.53 -4.96
CA LEU A 76 12.08 10.18 -6.02
C LEU A 76 13.51 9.63 -6.14
N ALA A 77 13.90 8.69 -5.28
CA ALA A 77 15.27 8.16 -5.17
C ALA A 77 15.48 6.88 -5.97
#